data_AF-A0A6A0AC73-F1
#
_entry.id   AF-A0A6A0AC73-F1
#
_cell.length_a   1.000
_cell.length_b   1.000
_cell.length_c   1.000
_cell.angle_alpha   90.00
_cell.angle_beta   90.00
_cell.angle_gamma   90.00
#
_symmetry.space_group_name_H-M   'P 1'
#
loop_
_entity.id
_entity.type
_entity.pdbx_description
1 polymer ?
#
loop_
_entity_poly.entity_id
_entity_poly.type
_entity_poly.pdbx_seq_one_letter_code
_entity_poly.pdbx_strand_id
1 'polypeptide(L)'
;MGQCSHKSQCRLTPAMVAEDVQWHLRPRNPANPVVFFDVSIAGNPAGRIKMELFADIVPRTAENFRQLCTGEYRKQGLPVGYKGCSFHRSIKDFMLQVIEDGMLAVRKIESVATGKNNRPNLPCIITECGEF
;
A
#
# COMPACT_ATOMS: atom_id res chain seq x y z
N MET A 1 34.65 -38.93 -18.18
CA MET A 1 33.24 -39.35 -18.06
C MET A 1 32.89 -39.37 -16.58
N GLY A 2 31.73 -38.85 -16.18
CA GLY A 2 31.12 -39.17 -14.88
C GLY A 2 31.39 -38.21 -13.72
N GLN A 3 30.51 -37.20 -13.65
CA GLN A 3 30.11 -36.31 -12.56
C GLN A 3 30.42 -36.75 -11.10
N CYS A 4 30.97 -35.82 -10.31
CA CYS A 4 30.79 -35.79 -8.86
C CYS A 4 29.88 -34.60 -8.51
N SER A 5 28.74 -34.92 -7.92
CA SER A 5 27.66 -34.02 -7.54
C SER A 5 27.90 -33.47 -6.14
N HIS A 6 27.65 -32.18 -5.93
CA HIS A 6 27.30 -31.48 -4.67
C HIS A 6 28.03 -30.12 -4.53
N LYS A 7 27.31 -29.07 -4.90
CA LYS A 7 27.17 -27.82 -4.12
C LYS A 7 26.02 -27.03 -4.72
N SER A 8 24.90 -27.10 -4.01
CA SER A 8 23.72 -26.24 -4.15
C SER A 8 24.13 -24.78 -3.97
N GLN A 9 24.51 -24.13 -5.07
CA GLN A 9 24.50 -22.68 -5.17
C GLN A 9 23.15 -22.28 -5.78
N CYS A 10 22.30 -21.69 -4.94
CA CYS A 10 21.30 -20.74 -5.37
C CYS A 10 22.01 -19.68 -6.22
N ARG A 11 22.08 -19.89 -7.54
CA ARG A 11 22.44 -18.85 -8.49
C ARG A 11 21.24 -17.91 -8.55
N LEU A 12 21.32 -16.84 -7.76
CA LEU A 12 20.56 -15.62 -8.03
C LEU A 12 20.86 -15.26 -9.49
N THR A 13 19.89 -15.45 -10.37
CA THR A 13 19.98 -14.97 -11.74
C THR A 13 19.97 -13.45 -11.70
N PRO A 14 20.86 -12.79 -12.45
CA PRO A 14 20.97 -11.35 -12.44
C PRO A 14 19.68 -10.76 -12.99
N ALA A 15 19.10 -9.84 -12.21
CA ALA A 15 18.15 -8.81 -12.63
C ALA A 15 17.29 -9.18 -13.85
N MET A 16 16.05 -9.62 -13.60
CA MET A 16 14.97 -9.32 -14.54
C MET A 16 14.98 -7.80 -14.72
N VAL A 17 15.44 -7.38 -15.89
CA VAL A 17 15.57 -6.00 -16.30
C VAL A 17 14.20 -5.37 -16.12
N ALA A 18 14.15 -4.28 -15.35
CA ALA A 18 12.97 -3.44 -15.22
C ALA A 18 12.75 -2.70 -16.55
N GLU A 19 12.33 -3.41 -17.59
CA GLU A 19 11.81 -2.80 -18.82
C GLU A 19 10.38 -2.31 -18.55
N ASP A 20 10.19 -0.99 -18.58
CA ASP A 20 8.97 -0.24 -18.86
C ASP A 20 7.62 -0.85 -18.44
N VAL A 21 7.50 -1.35 -17.21
CA VAL A 21 6.18 -1.64 -16.67
C VAL A 21 5.48 -0.31 -16.40
N GLN A 22 4.59 0.08 -17.32
CA GLN A 22 3.71 1.23 -17.13
C GLN A 22 2.64 0.88 -16.08
N TRP A 23 3.04 0.87 -14.81
CA TRP A 23 2.19 0.50 -13.67
C TRP A 23 0.87 1.28 -13.64
N HIS A 24 0.91 2.54 -14.09
CA HIS A 24 -0.22 3.45 -14.24
C HIS A 24 -1.31 2.98 -15.23
N LEU A 25 -0.98 2.08 -16.16
CA LEU A 25 -1.90 1.54 -17.17
C LEU A 25 -2.20 0.06 -16.97
N ARG A 26 -1.75 -0.55 -15.87
CA ARG A 26 -2.01 -1.96 -15.62
C ARG A 26 -3.53 -2.18 -15.49
N PRO A 27 -4.14 -3.08 -16.28
CA PRO A 27 -5.54 -3.43 -16.09
C PRO A 27 -5.73 -4.14 -14.75
N ARG A 28 -6.88 -3.91 -14.11
CA ARG A 28 -7.24 -4.54 -12.84
C ARG A 28 -7.22 -6.07 -12.98
N ASN A 29 -6.61 -6.77 -12.04
CA ASN A 29 -6.71 -8.22 -11.95
C ASN A 29 -7.81 -8.60 -10.93
N PRO A 30 -8.90 -9.28 -11.34
CA PRO A 30 -9.97 -9.66 -10.42
C PRO A 30 -9.54 -10.59 -9.28
N ALA A 31 -8.43 -11.31 -9.44
CA ALA A 31 -7.89 -12.20 -8.40
C ALA A 31 -7.04 -11.47 -7.35
N ASN A 32 -6.65 -10.21 -7.61
CA ASN A 32 -5.88 -9.43 -6.66
C ASN A 32 -6.78 -8.89 -5.54
N PRO A 33 -6.34 -8.95 -4.27
CA PRO A 33 -7.06 -8.37 -3.15
C PRO A 33 -7.27 -6.87 -3.34
N VAL A 34 -8.45 -6.37 -2.95
CA VAL A 34 -8.74 -4.93 -2.93
C VAL A 34 -9.02 -4.50 -1.51
N VAL A 35 -8.24 -3.54 -1.02
CA VAL A 35 -8.36 -2.98 0.32
C VAL A 35 -8.79 -1.53 0.30
N PHE A 36 -9.22 -1.01 1.44
CA PHE A 36 -9.63 0.37 1.57
C PHE A 36 -9.14 1.05 2.84
N PHE A 37 -9.03 2.38 2.76
CA PHE A 37 -8.92 3.29 3.89
C PHE A 37 -10.03 4.34 3.82
N ASP A 38 -10.81 4.47 4.89
CA ASP A 38 -11.61 5.66 5.14
C ASP A 38 -10.74 6.67 5.87
N VAL A 39 -10.64 7.87 5.31
CA VAL A 39 -9.77 8.92 5.84
C VAL A 39 -10.59 10.11 6.31
N SER A 40 -10.17 10.70 7.42
CA SER A 40 -10.63 12.00 7.89
C SER A 40 -9.49 13.02 7.91
N ILE A 41 -9.83 14.30 7.70
CA ILE A 41 -8.92 15.43 7.81
C ILE A 41 -9.51 16.38 8.85
N ALA A 42 -8.78 16.65 9.93
CA ALA A 42 -9.26 17.46 11.06
C ALA A 42 -10.62 16.99 11.61
N GLY A 43 -10.85 15.67 11.63
CA GLY A 43 -12.11 15.06 12.09
C GLY A 43 -13.24 15.02 11.05
N ASN A 44 -13.08 15.66 9.90
CA ASN A 44 -14.09 15.64 8.82
C ASN A 44 -13.80 14.49 7.83
N PRO A 45 -14.81 13.70 7.41
CA PRO A 45 -14.63 12.67 6.40
C PRO A 45 -14.06 13.23 5.08
N ALA A 46 -12.90 12.75 4.66
CA ALA A 46 -12.25 13.13 3.41
C ALA A 46 -12.66 12.23 2.24
N GLY A 47 -12.94 10.95 2.53
CA GLY A 47 -13.43 9.96 1.59
C GLY A 47 -12.75 8.60 1.80
N ARG A 48 -13.07 7.66 0.89
CA ARG A 48 -12.50 6.32 0.86
C ARG A 48 -11.45 6.19 -0.23
N ILE A 49 -10.29 5.66 0.11
CA ILE A 49 -9.23 5.27 -0.82
C ILE A 49 -9.37 3.77 -1.07
N LYS A 50 -9.48 3.34 -2.32
CA LYS A 50 -9.51 1.92 -2.71
C LYS A 50 -8.21 1.54 -3.41
N MET A 51 -7.58 0.45 -3.00
CA MET A 51 -6.27 0.03 -3.50
C MET A 51 -6.31 -1.45 -3.89
N GLU A 52 -5.88 -1.76 -5.10
CA GLU A 52 -5.60 -3.14 -5.53
C GLU A 52 -4.19 -3.50 -5.08
N LEU A 53 -4.04 -4.62 -4.39
CA LEU A 53 -2.74 -5.14 -4.00
C LEU A 53 -2.27 -6.12 -5.07
N PHE A 54 -1.12 -5.85 -5.68
CA PHE A 54 -0.54 -6.71 -6.73
C PHE A 54 0.03 -8.01 -6.15
N ALA A 55 -0.83 -8.86 -5.60
CA ALA A 55 -0.48 -10.14 -4.99
C ALA A 55 0.13 -11.11 -6.02
N ASP A 56 -0.21 -10.97 -7.29
CA ASP A 56 0.39 -11.69 -8.40
C ASP A 56 1.86 -11.33 -8.68
N ILE A 57 2.33 -10.17 -8.22
CA ILE A 57 3.72 -9.73 -8.39
C ILE A 57 4.48 -9.78 -7.06
N VAL A 58 3.85 -9.32 -5.98
CA VAL A 58 4.44 -9.19 -4.63
C VAL A 58 3.57 -9.88 -3.56
N PRO A 59 3.36 -11.21 -3.64
CA PRO A 59 2.37 -11.92 -2.81
C PRO A 59 2.60 -11.73 -1.31
N ARG A 60 3.87 -11.79 -0.87
CA ARG A 60 4.23 -11.64 0.55
C ARG A 60 3.95 -10.23 1.09
N THR A 61 4.25 -9.21 0.28
CA THR A 61 4.05 -7.80 0.66
C THR A 61 2.57 -7.44 0.63
N ALA A 62 1.86 -7.90 -0.41
CA ALA A 62 0.42 -7.74 -0.54
C ALA A 62 -0.31 -8.35 0.66
N GLU A 63 0.02 -9.59 1.03
CA GLU A 63 -0.62 -10.27 2.17
C GLU A 63 -0.32 -9.56 3.50
N ASN A 64 0.93 -9.14 3.72
CA ASN A 64 1.28 -8.37 4.92
C ASN A 64 0.47 -7.06 5.02
N PHE A 65 0.33 -6.33 3.90
CA PHE A 65 -0.45 -5.09 3.87
C PHE A 65 -1.94 -5.35 4.09
N ARG A 66 -2.49 -6.40 3.46
CA ARG A 66 -3.88 -6.85 3.62
C ARG A 66 -4.21 -7.12 5.08
N GLN A 67 -3.40 -7.93 5.77
CA GLN A 67 -3.62 -8.26 7.20
C GLN A 67 -3.58 -7.03 8.13
N LEU A 68 -2.75 -6.03 7.82
CA LEU A 68 -2.72 -4.76 8.56
C LEU A 68 -3.94 -3.89 8.26
N CYS A 69 -4.53 -4.00 7.07
CA CYS A 69 -5.80 -3.33 6.74
C CYS A 69 -6.98 -4.01 7.43
N THR A 70 -7.04 -5.35 7.45
CA THR A 70 -8.15 -6.10 8.06
C THR A 70 -8.04 -6.25 9.58
N GLY A 71 -6.86 -6.01 10.15
CA GLY A 71 -6.59 -6.19 11.58
C GLY A 71 -6.42 -7.67 11.99
N GLU A 72 -6.21 -8.57 11.03
CA GLU A 72 -5.90 -9.98 11.28
C GLU A 72 -4.54 -10.16 11.93
N TYR A 73 -3.59 -9.26 11.63
CA TYR A 73 -2.25 -9.31 12.19
C TYR A 73 -2.27 -9.00 13.69
N ARG A 74 -1.63 -9.87 14.48
CA ARG A 74 -1.51 -9.71 15.94
C ARG A 74 -0.05 -9.67 16.37
N LYS A 75 0.27 -8.72 17.24
CA LYS A 75 1.57 -8.60 17.90
C LYS A 75 1.34 -8.65 19.40
N GLN A 76 2.00 -9.60 20.09
CA GLN A 76 1.82 -9.80 21.54
C GLN A 76 0.34 -10.02 21.94
N GLY A 77 -0.43 -10.68 21.07
CA GLY A 77 -1.86 -10.95 21.29
C GLY A 77 -2.80 -9.77 20.97
N LEU A 78 -2.28 -8.57 20.72
CA LEU A 78 -3.08 -7.40 20.37
C LEU A 78 -3.18 -7.23 18.85
N PRO A 79 -4.37 -6.88 18.31
CA PRO A 79 -4.51 -6.56 16.90
C PRO A 79 -3.70 -5.31 16.57
N VAL A 80 -2.93 -5.38 15.50
CA VAL A 80 -2.14 -4.25 14.98
C VAL A 80 -2.54 -4.04 13.54
N GLY A 81 -2.86 -2.80 13.20
CA GLY A 81 -3.30 -2.45 11.86
C GLY A 81 -3.26 -0.95 11.62
N TYR A 82 -3.83 -0.53 10.49
CA TYR A 82 -3.80 0.87 10.07
C TYR A 82 -4.92 1.74 10.66
N LYS A 83 -5.97 1.12 11.22
CA LYS A 83 -7.08 1.85 11.86
C LYS A 83 -6.56 2.74 12.99
N GLY A 84 -6.92 4.03 12.95
CA GLY A 84 -6.48 5.05 13.89
C GLY A 84 -5.09 5.64 13.62
N CYS A 85 -4.34 5.13 12.63
CA CYS A 85 -3.03 5.69 12.27
C CYS A 85 -3.18 7.04 11.57
N SER A 86 -2.20 7.93 11.80
CA SER A 86 -2.10 9.21 11.11
C SER A 86 -1.06 9.19 10.00
N PHE A 87 -1.32 9.95 8.93
CA PHE A 87 -0.34 10.17 7.87
C PHE A 87 0.75 11.12 8.36
N HIS A 88 1.94 10.58 8.63
CA HIS A 88 3.08 11.32 9.17
C HIS A 88 3.77 12.20 8.12
N ARG A 89 3.55 11.92 6.83
CA ARG A 89 4.11 12.63 5.68
C ARG A 89 3.13 12.57 4.51
N SER A 90 2.87 13.71 3.89
CA SER A 90 2.07 13.85 2.66
C SER A 90 2.90 14.63 1.66
N ILE A 91 3.33 13.97 0.58
CA ILE A 91 4.10 14.62 -0.49
C ILE A 91 3.22 14.65 -1.73
N LYS A 92 2.85 15.86 -2.12
CA LYS A 92 2.07 16.13 -3.32
C LYS A 92 2.76 15.52 -4.56
N ASP A 93 1.99 14.85 -5.41
CA ASP A 93 2.43 14.32 -6.71
C ASP A 93 3.51 13.21 -6.62
N PHE A 94 3.79 12.66 -5.43
CA PHE A 94 4.88 11.69 -5.23
C PHE A 94 4.40 10.26 -4.99
N MET A 95 3.28 10.07 -4.29
CA MET A 95 2.73 8.73 -4.05
C MET A 95 1.21 8.77 -3.90
N LEU A 96 0.50 8.25 -4.91
CA LEU A 96 -0.62 7.31 -4.76
C LEU A 96 -1.29 7.11 -6.12
N GLN A 97 -1.01 5.97 -6.75
CA GLN A 97 -1.83 5.47 -7.85
C GLN A 97 -3.05 4.78 -7.25
N VAL A 98 -4.17 5.49 -7.17
CA VAL A 98 -5.44 4.96 -6.68
C VAL A 98 -6.33 4.58 -7.87
N ILE A 99 -7.10 3.50 -7.71
CA ILE A 99 -8.18 3.16 -8.63
C ILE A 99 -9.15 4.36 -8.69
N GLU A 100 -9.65 4.72 -9.88
CA GLU A 100 -10.37 5.99 -10.16
C GLU A 100 -11.26 6.54 -9.04
N ASP A 101 -12.03 5.67 -8.35
CA ASP A 101 -12.93 6.02 -7.25
C ASP A 101 -12.26 6.69 -6.02
N GLY A 102 -11.00 6.40 -5.74
CA GLY A 102 -10.34 6.83 -4.50
C GLY A 102 -9.42 8.05 -4.66
N MET A 103 -9.26 8.56 -5.88
CA MET A 103 -8.33 9.66 -6.18
C MET A 103 -8.77 10.98 -5.54
N LEU A 104 -10.07 11.19 -5.34
CA LEU A 104 -10.59 12.40 -4.68
C LEU A 104 -10.16 12.52 -3.22
N ALA A 105 -10.14 11.40 -2.49
CA ALA A 105 -9.69 11.39 -1.10
C ALA A 105 -8.18 11.69 -1.02
N VAL A 106 -7.39 11.12 -1.93
CA VAL A 106 -5.94 11.40 -2.01
C VAL A 106 -5.67 12.85 -2.34
N ARG A 107 -6.31 13.41 -3.37
CA ARG A 107 -6.14 14.82 -3.74
C ARG A 107 -6.49 15.76 -2.58
N LYS A 108 -7.52 15.43 -1.78
CA LYS A 108 -7.84 16.19 -0.56
C LYS A 108 -6.71 16.13 0.46
N ILE A 109 -6.12 14.95 0.70
CA ILE A 109 -5.00 14.77 1.64
C ILE A 109 -3.74 15.51 1.15
N GLU A 110 -3.44 15.45 -0.14
CA GLU A 110 -2.31 16.16 -0.76
C GLU A 110 -2.50 17.69 -0.73
N SER A 111 -3.74 18.17 -0.75
CA SER A 111 -4.05 19.60 -0.63
C SER A 111 -3.90 20.16 0.78
N VAL A 112 -3.73 19.31 1.80
CA VAL A 112 -3.51 19.75 3.18
C VAL A 112 -2.16 20.44 3.28
N ALA A 113 -2.15 21.67 3.81
CA ALA A 113 -0.92 22.41 4.04
C ALA A 113 0.06 21.60 4.89
N THR A 114 1.31 21.52 4.45
CA THR A 114 2.37 20.77 5.12
C THR A 114 3.41 21.70 5.75
N GLY A 115 3.98 21.25 6.86
CA GLY A 115 5.09 21.91 7.54
C GLY A 115 6.45 21.30 7.15
N LYS A 116 7.44 21.44 8.04
CA LYS A 116 8.76 20.82 7.85
C LYS A 116 8.63 19.31 7.63
N ASN A 117 9.48 18.74 6.76
CA ASN A 117 9.48 17.31 6.39
C ASN A 117 8.18 16.80 5.74
N ASN A 118 7.40 17.68 5.12
CA ASN A 118 6.13 17.36 4.46
C ASN A 118 5.09 16.74 5.41
N ARG A 119 5.15 17.08 6.71
CA ARG A 119 4.16 16.63 7.69
C ARG A 119 2.88 17.46 7.54
N PRO A 120 1.69 16.85 7.42
CA PRO A 120 0.43 17.59 7.38
C PRO A 120 0.22 18.45 8.63
N ASN A 121 -0.19 19.71 8.45
CA ASN A 121 -0.52 20.62 9.55
C ASN A 121 -1.83 20.24 10.24
N LEU A 122 -2.73 19.58 9.49
CA LEU A 122 -3.97 19.02 10.01
C LEU A 122 -3.84 17.49 10.14
N PRO A 123 -4.42 16.89 11.18
CA PRO A 123 -4.38 15.45 11.36
C PRO A 123 -5.18 14.78 10.24
N CYS A 124 -4.48 13.98 9.44
CA CYS A 124 -5.07 13.08 8.45
C CYS A 124 -5.05 11.68 9.05
N ILE A 125 -6.21 11.11 9.36
CA ILE A 125 -6.33 9.87 10.15
C ILE A 125 -7.15 8.84 9.36
N ILE A 126 -6.67 7.60 9.36
CA ILE A 126 -7.42 6.44 8.86
C ILE A 126 -8.47 6.08 9.90
N THR A 127 -9.73 6.40 9.65
CA THR A 127 -10.83 6.13 10.60
C THR A 127 -11.28 4.68 10.54
N GLU A 128 -11.30 4.10 9.34
CA GLU A 128 -11.62 2.69 9.10
C GLU A 128 -10.73 2.13 8.00
N CYS A 129 -10.47 0.83 8.03
CA CYS A 129 -9.73 0.13 6.98
C CYS A 129 -10.17 -1.34 6.91
N GLY A 130 -9.98 -1.96 5.74
CA GLY A 130 -10.36 -3.35 5.55
C GLY A 130 -10.16 -3.80 4.12
N GLU A 131 -10.78 -4.93 3.79
CA GLU A 131 -10.80 -5.57 2.48
C GLU A 131 -12.24 -5.58 1.94
N PHE A 132 -12.40 -5.59 0.62
CA PHE A 132 -13.70 -5.72 -0.07
C PHE A 132 -14.10 -7.18 -0.28
#